data_AF-A0AAE1AY46-F1
#
_entry.id   AF-A0AAE1AY46-F1
#
_cell.length_a   1.000
_cell.length_b   1.000
_cell.length_c   1.000
_cell.angle_alpha   90.00
_cell.angle_beta   90.00
_cell.angle_gamma   90.00
#
_symmetry.space_group_name_H-M   'P 1'
#
loop_
_entity.id
_entity.type
_entity.pdbx_description
1 polymer ?
#
loop_
_entity_poly.entity_id
_entity_poly.type
_entity_poly.pdbx_seq_one_letter_code
_entity_poly.pdbx_strand_id
1 'polypeptide(L)'
;MALFVRFLVFTLFAVALVQLPSVSASKGSSKYPFIKGYKGNNTCPGRYCGRTEAGGECGACPRGYAPDASSMCLRCNSSPSFYDWLYLGFMALVPLVLHWTFIDLFCRPKRCLCLFDLSAFIEIVLSALLTVVLSDPAGEMSVRSCLVEQFSDWYTLFFNPTPDYYDTVYCTQEIVFPLYTMILIYYTFCLVFMMVLRPLLSYILGDCQGSKAIYSALYFLPILILVHSVLGGIIYYAFPYIIVVVSVITSACHLAMEEEQKIPELLKHSLTNARSLTILLGHWLLHAYGMISITGMSHPSFHAPLLALVPFPTIFYILTVKFTDPSLVYPFKTSSLQGV
;
A
#
# COMPACT_ATOMS: atom_id res chain seq x y z
N MET A 1 8.84 -13.11 -11.32
CA MET A 1 8.10 -11.85 -11.17
C MET A 1 6.59 -12.06 -11.23
N ALA A 2 6.03 -12.75 -12.25
CA ALA A 2 4.61 -13.12 -12.22
C ALA A 2 4.16 -13.90 -10.97
N LEU A 3 5.00 -14.76 -10.38
CA LEU A 3 4.63 -15.50 -9.17
C LEU A 3 4.78 -14.69 -7.86
N PHE A 4 5.81 -13.84 -7.78
CA PHE A 4 6.03 -12.84 -6.71
C PHE A 4 4.78 -12.00 -6.48
N VAL A 5 4.11 -11.63 -7.57
CA VAL A 5 2.92 -10.79 -7.51
C VAL A 5 1.64 -11.59 -7.50
N ARG A 6 1.56 -12.79 -8.10
CA ARG A 6 0.45 -13.71 -7.81
C ARG A 6 0.34 -13.94 -6.31
N PHE A 7 1.47 -14.06 -5.62
CA PHE A 7 1.52 -14.16 -4.17
C PHE A 7 1.22 -12.82 -3.49
N LEU A 8 1.81 -11.68 -3.90
CA LEU A 8 1.49 -10.35 -3.36
C LEU A 8 -0.01 -10.00 -3.48
N VAL A 9 -0.63 -10.31 -4.62
CA VAL A 9 -2.08 -10.18 -4.89
C VAL A 9 -2.88 -11.12 -4.00
N PHE A 10 -2.47 -12.38 -3.90
CA PHE A 10 -3.14 -13.36 -3.04
C PHE A 10 -3.00 -13.01 -1.55
N THR A 11 -1.85 -12.48 -1.11
CA THR A 11 -1.63 -12.02 0.27
C THR A 11 -2.31 -10.69 0.56
N LEU A 12 -2.38 -9.74 -0.38
CA LEU A 12 -3.17 -8.52 -0.18
C LEU A 12 -4.66 -8.86 -0.08
N PHE A 13 -5.15 -9.84 -0.87
CA PHE A 13 -6.51 -10.36 -0.76
C PHE A 13 -6.75 -11.18 0.52
N ALA A 14 -5.77 -12.00 0.95
CA ALA A 14 -5.89 -12.86 2.13
C ALA A 14 -5.69 -12.10 3.45
N VAL A 15 -4.82 -11.08 3.51
CA VAL A 15 -4.63 -10.24 4.70
C VAL A 15 -5.86 -9.34 4.95
N ALA A 16 -6.54 -8.89 3.89
CA ALA A 16 -7.85 -8.23 4.00
C ALA A 16 -8.95 -9.14 4.59
N LEU A 17 -8.76 -10.47 4.55
CA LEU A 17 -9.68 -11.47 5.12
C LEU A 17 -9.28 -11.97 6.52
N VAL A 18 -8.02 -11.78 6.95
CA VAL A 18 -7.46 -12.48 8.14
C VAL A 18 -7.21 -11.56 9.35
N GLN A 19 -7.33 -10.24 9.24
CA GLN A 19 -7.12 -9.32 10.37
C GLN A 19 -8.38 -8.52 10.72
N LEU A 20 -9.36 -9.21 11.33
CA LEU A 20 -10.32 -8.57 12.23
C LEU A 20 -9.83 -8.82 13.68
N PRO A 21 -9.00 -7.95 14.27
CA PRO A 21 -8.85 -7.95 15.70
C PRO A 21 -10.20 -7.55 16.33
N SER A 22 -10.72 -8.41 17.21
CA SER A 22 -11.86 -8.10 18.05
C SER A 22 -11.50 -6.94 18.99
N VAL A 23 -11.90 -5.73 18.62
CA VAL A 23 -11.77 -4.55 19.49
C VAL A 23 -12.73 -4.75 20.66
N SER A 24 -12.16 -5.11 21.81
CA SER A 24 -12.89 -5.12 23.09
C SER A 24 -13.27 -3.69 23.45
N ALA A 25 -14.58 -3.43 23.47
CA ALA A 25 -15.15 -2.17 23.91
C ALA A 25 -14.78 -1.88 25.37
N SER A 26 -13.93 -0.88 25.60
CA SER A 26 -13.64 -0.36 26.94
C SER A 26 -14.87 0.38 27.47
N LYS A 27 -15.48 -0.17 28.52
CA LYS A 27 -16.57 0.44 29.28
C LYS A 27 -16.01 1.52 30.20
N GLY A 28 -16.06 2.77 29.77
CA GLY A 28 -15.85 3.96 30.61
C GLY A 28 -17.12 4.78 30.69
N SER A 29 -17.96 4.52 31.68
CA SER A 29 -19.16 5.31 31.95
C SER A 29 -18.77 6.60 32.67
N SER A 30 -18.97 7.74 32.02
CA SER A 30 -19.16 9.01 32.73
C SER A 30 -20.48 9.61 32.27
N LYS A 31 -21.38 9.83 33.22
CA LYS A 31 -22.68 10.47 33.01
C LYS A 31 -22.45 11.92 32.61
N TYR A 32 -22.81 12.28 31.38
CA TYR A 32 -22.87 13.68 30.97
C TYR A 32 -24.27 14.24 31.27
N PRO A 33 -24.39 15.40 31.94
CA PRO A 33 -25.67 16.05 32.15
C PRO A 33 -26.22 16.61 30.84
N PHE A 34 -27.52 16.48 30.67
CA PHE A 34 -28.32 16.94 29.55
C PHE A 34 -28.33 18.49 29.50
N ILE A 35 -27.84 19.10 28.41
CA ILE A 35 -28.00 20.54 28.16
C ILE A 35 -28.71 20.72 26.82
N LYS A 36 -29.97 21.09 26.90
CA LYS A 36 -30.86 21.43 25.78
C LYS A 36 -30.47 22.80 25.23
N GLY A 37 -30.08 22.86 23.95
CA GLY A 37 -29.77 24.09 23.22
C GLY A 37 -28.31 24.54 23.37
N TYR A 38 -27.44 24.12 22.46
CA TYR A 38 -26.01 24.41 22.53
C TYR A 38 -25.65 25.77 21.93
N LYS A 39 -26.12 26.84 22.58
CA LYS A 39 -25.73 28.24 22.30
C LYS A 39 -24.86 28.82 23.42
N GLY A 40 -24.02 27.98 24.04
CA GLY A 40 -23.39 28.34 25.32
C GLY A 40 -22.11 27.61 25.73
N ASN A 41 -21.41 26.91 24.83
CA ASN A 41 -20.05 26.45 25.15
C ASN A 41 -19.11 26.74 23.98
N ASN A 42 -17.88 27.14 24.27
CA ASN A 42 -16.88 27.55 23.26
C ASN A 42 -16.38 26.41 22.38
N THR A 43 -17.02 25.24 22.34
CA THR A 43 -16.54 24.02 21.65
C THR A 43 -17.69 23.31 20.96
N CYS A 44 -17.46 22.73 19.79
CA CYS A 44 -18.45 21.93 19.08
C CYS A 44 -18.54 20.51 19.66
N PRO A 45 -19.70 19.85 19.58
CA PRO A 45 -19.82 18.45 19.97
C PRO A 45 -19.00 17.58 19.00
N GLY A 46 -18.38 16.51 19.53
CA GLY A 46 -17.57 15.59 18.72
C GLY A 46 -16.18 16.14 18.36
N ARG A 47 -15.24 15.23 18.09
CA ARG A 47 -13.82 15.59 17.83
C ARG A 47 -13.60 16.24 16.45
N TYR A 48 -14.41 15.83 15.48
CA TYR A 48 -14.22 16.24 14.09
C TYR A 48 -15.11 17.41 13.67
N CYS A 49 -16.08 17.82 14.48
CA CYS A 49 -16.89 18.98 14.14
C CYS A 49 -16.15 20.27 14.48
N GLY A 50 -16.33 21.28 13.65
CA GLY A 50 -15.80 22.61 13.88
C GLY A 50 -16.73 23.70 13.40
N ARG A 51 -16.29 24.94 13.59
CA ARG A 51 -16.98 26.14 13.11
C ARG A 51 -15.97 27.09 12.48
N THR A 52 -16.41 27.88 11.52
CA THR A 52 -15.57 28.86 10.81
C THR A 52 -15.47 30.19 11.56
N GLU A 53 -16.50 30.55 12.33
CA GLU A 53 -16.59 31.81 13.06
C GLU A 53 -16.85 31.59 14.55
N ALA A 54 -16.36 32.50 15.40
CA ALA A 54 -16.56 32.43 16.84
C ALA A 54 -18.06 32.62 17.17
N GLY A 55 -18.70 31.58 17.72
CA GLY A 55 -20.14 31.56 17.98
C GLY A 55 -21.02 31.18 16.79
N GLY A 56 -20.42 30.79 15.66
CA GLY A 56 -21.12 30.21 14.52
C GLY A 56 -21.64 28.79 14.78
N GLU A 57 -22.45 28.28 13.85
CA GLU A 57 -22.98 26.93 13.93
C GLU A 57 -21.90 25.87 13.71
N CYS A 58 -22.01 24.75 14.43
CA CYS A 58 -21.07 23.63 14.33
C CYS A 58 -21.42 22.75 13.13
N GLY A 59 -20.40 22.36 12.35
CA GLY A 59 -20.56 21.49 11.20
C GLY A 59 -19.23 20.94 10.69
N ALA A 60 -19.23 20.46 9.45
CA ALA A 60 -18.03 19.98 8.78
C ALA A 60 -17.11 21.16 8.40
N CYS A 61 -15.81 21.03 8.68
CA CYS A 61 -14.83 22.01 8.22
C CYS A 61 -14.65 21.95 6.69
N PRO A 62 -14.28 23.07 6.05
CA PRO A 62 -13.93 23.08 4.63
C PRO A 62 -12.76 22.12 4.31
N ARG A 63 -12.65 21.69 3.06
CA ARG A 63 -11.56 20.80 2.61
C ARG A 63 -10.18 21.42 2.90
N GLY A 64 -9.29 20.64 3.52
CA GLY A 64 -7.96 21.11 3.93
C GLY A 64 -7.93 21.90 5.24
N TYR A 65 -9.02 21.88 6.01
CA TYR A 65 -9.13 22.45 7.35
C TYR A 65 -9.41 21.34 8.37
N ALA A 66 -8.86 21.50 9.57
CA ALA A 66 -9.09 20.63 10.70
C ALA A 66 -9.50 21.47 11.93
N PRO A 67 -10.40 20.95 12.79
CA PRO A 67 -10.79 21.64 14.01
C PRO A 67 -9.66 21.63 15.04
N ASP A 68 -9.46 22.74 15.74
CA ASP A 68 -8.56 22.83 16.89
C ASP A 68 -9.22 22.37 18.20
N ALA A 69 -8.52 22.50 19.33
CA ALA A 69 -9.06 22.17 20.65
C ALA A 69 -10.28 23.02 21.07
N SER A 70 -10.47 24.20 20.46
CA SER A 70 -11.64 25.07 20.64
C SER A 70 -12.73 24.83 19.58
N SER A 71 -12.56 23.80 18.73
CA SER A 71 -13.40 23.47 17.59
C SER A 71 -13.49 24.57 16.52
N MET A 72 -12.46 25.39 16.38
CA MET A 72 -12.32 26.34 15.27
C MET A 72 -11.65 25.64 14.09
N CYS A 73 -12.24 25.76 12.90
CA CYS A 73 -11.68 25.19 11.67
C CYS A 73 -10.45 25.99 11.25
N LEU A 74 -9.26 25.41 11.42
CA LEU A 74 -7.99 25.98 11.00
C LEU A 74 -7.47 25.29 9.75
N ARG A 75 -6.88 26.07 8.85
CA ARG A 75 -6.26 25.53 7.63
C ARG A 75 -5.01 24.76 8.00
N CYS A 76 -4.88 23.53 7.53
CA CYS A 76 -3.65 22.76 7.70
C CYS A 76 -2.56 23.41 6.86
N ASN A 77 -1.41 23.75 7.44
CA ASN A 77 -0.24 24.31 6.73
C ASN A 77 1.01 23.42 6.86
N SER A 78 0.85 22.22 7.41
CA SER A 78 1.91 21.21 7.50
C SER A 78 2.19 20.55 6.14
N SER A 79 3.36 19.92 6.03
CA SER A 79 3.75 19.05 4.92
C SER A 79 3.67 17.58 5.35
N PRO A 80 3.50 16.63 4.40
CA PRO A 80 3.52 15.21 4.70
C PRO A 80 4.81 14.80 5.39
N SER A 81 4.68 13.97 6.42
CA SER A 81 5.82 13.39 7.11
C SER A 81 6.57 12.40 6.21
N PHE A 82 7.78 12.01 6.60
CA PHE A 82 8.52 10.98 5.87
C PHE A 82 7.74 9.66 5.76
N TYR A 83 7.01 9.29 6.81
CA TYR A 83 6.15 8.11 6.82
C TYR A 83 5.00 8.22 5.81
N ASP A 84 4.39 9.41 5.69
CA ASP A 84 3.32 9.66 4.71
C ASP A 84 3.81 9.51 3.27
N TRP A 85 5.04 9.96 2.98
CA TRP A 85 5.66 9.76 1.68
C TRP A 85 5.95 8.29 1.37
N LEU A 86 6.38 7.51 2.37
CA LEU A 86 6.52 6.06 2.24
C LEU A 86 5.15 5.40 2.01
N TYR A 87 4.12 5.81 2.73
CA TYR A 87 2.78 5.30 2.48
C TYR A 87 2.31 5.59 1.04
N LEU A 88 2.47 6.82 0.54
CA LEU A 88 2.13 7.17 -0.84
C LEU A 88 2.96 6.37 -1.86
N GLY A 89 4.25 6.16 -1.58
CA GLY A 89 5.12 5.32 -2.38
C GLY A 89 4.65 3.86 -2.45
N PHE A 90 4.20 3.30 -1.34
CA PHE A 90 3.61 1.96 -1.30
C PHE A 90 2.34 1.89 -2.16
N MET A 91 1.46 2.89 -2.03
CA MET A 91 0.21 2.94 -2.80
C MET A 91 0.45 3.09 -4.32
N ALA A 92 1.58 3.68 -4.72
CA ALA A 92 2.04 3.72 -6.11
C ALA A 92 2.74 2.43 -6.56
N LEU A 93 3.44 1.73 -5.66
CA LEU A 93 4.12 0.48 -5.94
C LEU A 93 3.13 -0.66 -6.25
N VAL A 94 2.03 -0.75 -5.49
CA VAL A 94 1.02 -1.82 -5.64
C VAL A 94 0.49 -1.96 -7.08
N PRO A 95 -0.05 -0.92 -7.74
CA PRO A 95 -0.53 -1.02 -9.12
C PRO A 95 0.59 -1.28 -10.13
N LEU A 96 1.80 -0.76 -9.92
CA LEU A 96 2.96 -1.03 -10.79
C LEU A 96 3.30 -2.52 -10.81
N VAL A 97 3.40 -3.12 -9.62
CA VAL A 97 3.70 -4.53 -9.43
C VAL A 97 2.61 -5.43 -10.04
N LEU A 98 1.35 -5.06 -9.83
CA LEU A 98 0.18 -5.68 -10.47
C LEU A 98 0.24 -5.63 -11.99
N HIS A 99 0.56 -4.46 -12.56
CA HIS A 99 0.67 -4.30 -14.01
C HIS A 99 1.75 -5.20 -14.60
N TRP A 100 2.99 -5.13 -14.09
CA TRP A 100 4.09 -5.96 -14.58
C TRP A 100 3.76 -7.46 -14.54
N THR A 101 2.91 -7.87 -13.61
CA THR A 101 2.54 -9.28 -13.45
C THR A 101 1.54 -9.75 -14.46
N PHE A 102 0.49 -8.97 -14.67
CA PHE A 102 -0.47 -9.31 -15.70
C PHE A 102 0.15 -9.19 -17.09
N ILE A 103 1.11 -8.28 -17.29
CA ILE A 103 1.88 -8.21 -18.53
C ILE A 103 2.75 -9.47 -18.70
N ASP A 104 3.55 -9.87 -17.70
CA ASP A 104 4.37 -11.11 -17.73
C ASP A 104 3.51 -12.36 -17.95
N LEU A 105 2.27 -12.37 -17.43
CA LEU A 105 1.35 -13.49 -17.58
C LEU A 105 0.74 -13.60 -19.00
N PHE A 106 0.40 -12.47 -19.62
CA PHE A 106 -0.40 -12.47 -20.84
C PHE A 106 0.40 -12.16 -22.11
N CYS A 107 1.56 -11.50 -22.01
CA CYS A 107 2.40 -11.15 -23.16
C CYS A 107 3.42 -12.26 -23.47
N ARG A 108 3.36 -12.83 -24.67
CA ARG A 108 4.21 -13.97 -25.08
C ARG A 108 5.50 -13.62 -25.85
N PRO A 109 5.61 -12.53 -26.64
CA PRO A 109 6.91 -12.10 -27.16
C PRO A 109 7.66 -11.21 -26.15
N LYS A 110 8.92 -11.58 -25.84
CA LYS A 110 9.79 -10.85 -24.89
C LYS A 110 9.98 -9.36 -25.24
N ARG A 111 10.02 -9.03 -26.54
CA ARG A 111 10.14 -7.63 -27.00
C ARG A 111 8.91 -6.80 -26.60
N CYS A 112 7.71 -7.32 -26.78
CA CYS A 112 6.49 -6.61 -26.38
C CYS A 112 6.37 -6.53 -24.86
N LEU A 113 6.81 -7.57 -24.13
CA LEU A 113 6.85 -7.57 -22.66
C LEU A 113 7.62 -6.35 -22.13
N CYS A 114 8.87 -6.15 -22.56
CA CYS A 114 9.68 -5.02 -22.10
C CYS A 114 9.04 -3.65 -22.44
N LEU A 115 8.40 -3.53 -23.61
CA LEU A 115 7.74 -2.30 -24.02
C LEU A 115 6.49 -1.99 -23.18
N PHE A 116 5.67 -3.00 -22.89
CA PHE A 116 4.50 -2.84 -22.02
C PHE A 116 4.89 -2.60 -20.56
N ASP A 117 5.95 -3.23 -20.06
CA ASP A 117 6.46 -2.99 -18.71
C ASP A 117 6.98 -1.55 -18.56
N LEU A 118 7.67 -1.04 -19.60
CA LEU A 118 8.10 0.36 -19.66
C LEU A 118 6.91 1.31 -19.76
N SER A 119 5.90 0.99 -20.58
CA SER A 119 4.66 1.77 -20.66
C SER A 119 3.97 1.85 -19.30
N ALA A 120 3.82 0.72 -18.61
CA ALA A 120 3.22 0.68 -17.27
C ALA A 120 4.02 1.53 -16.27
N PHE A 121 5.35 1.50 -16.34
CA PHE A 121 6.18 2.37 -15.50
C PHE A 121 5.93 3.85 -15.80
N ILE A 122 5.93 4.24 -17.08
CA ILE A 122 5.68 5.64 -17.50
C ILE A 122 4.28 6.10 -17.09
N GLU A 123 3.25 5.27 -17.29
CA GLU A 123 1.87 5.53 -16.86
C GLU A 123 1.81 5.86 -15.37
N ILE A 124 2.42 5.01 -14.54
CA ILE A 124 2.44 5.16 -13.08
C ILE A 124 3.20 6.42 -12.65
N VAL A 125 4.38 6.67 -13.22
CA VAL A 125 5.17 7.88 -12.90
C VAL A 125 4.41 9.14 -13.32
N LEU A 126 3.81 9.16 -14.51
CA LEU A 126 3.04 10.30 -15.00
C LEU A 126 1.79 10.54 -14.12
N SER A 127 1.08 9.48 -13.73
CA SER A 127 -0.04 9.60 -12.78
C SER A 127 0.40 10.17 -11.44
N ALA A 128 1.53 9.73 -10.90
CA ALA A 128 2.04 10.20 -9.61
C ALA A 128 2.43 11.68 -9.68
N LEU A 129 3.20 12.07 -10.71
CA LEU A 129 3.61 13.46 -10.92
C LEU A 129 2.40 14.38 -11.11
N LEU A 130 1.45 13.98 -11.95
CA LEU A 130 0.24 14.78 -12.19
C LEU A 130 -0.60 14.90 -10.92
N THR A 131 -0.71 13.83 -10.14
CA THR A 131 -1.43 13.86 -8.85
C THR A 131 -0.78 14.83 -7.86
N VAL A 132 0.55 14.82 -7.75
CA VAL A 132 1.28 15.75 -6.87
C VAL A 132 1.07 17.20 -7.31
N VAL A 133 1.23 17.49 -8.62
CA VAL A 133 1.06 18.85 -9.17
C VAL A 133 -0.37 19.37 -9.01
N LEU A 134 -1.37 18.50 -9.09
CA LEU A 134 -2.78 18.88 -8.91
C LEU A 134 -3.22 18.90 -7.44
N SER A 135 -2.41 18.34 -6.55
CA SER A 135 -2.68 18.39 -5.11
C SER A 135 -2.45 19.80 -4.59
N ASP A 136 -3.11 20.14 -3.49
CA ASP A 136 -3.10 21.50 -2.95
C ASP A 136 -1.73 21.81 -2.30
N PRO A 137 -1.04 22.93 -2.62
CA PRO A 137 -1.38 23.96 -3.63
C PRO A 137 -1.14 23.53 -5.10
N ALA A 138 -2.18 23.68 -5.91
CA ALA A 138 -2.15 23.27 -7.31
C ALA A 138 -1.10 24.07 -8.12
N GLY A 139 -0.27 23.35 -8.86
CA GLY A 139 0.80 23.91 -9.70
C GLY A 139 2.18 23.91 -9.03
N GLU A 140 2.29 23.58 -7.75
CA GLU A 140 3.56 23.46 -7.04
C GLU A 140 3.95 22.00 -6.82
N MET A 141 5.26 21.72 -6.72
CA MET A 141 5.77 20.38 -6.35
C MET A 141 5.81 20.17 -4.83
N SER A 142 4.94 20.87 -4.09
CA SER A 142 4.79 20.76 -2.65
C SER A 142 3.37 20.30 -2.33
N VAL A 143 3.22 19.39 -1.39
CA VAL A 143 1.91 18.91 -0.94
C VAL A 143 1.67 19.45 0.44
N ARG A 144 0.52 20.09 0.64
CA ARG A 144 0.06 20.50 1.97
C ARG A 144 -0.80 19.40 2.56
N SER A 145 -0.53 19.02 3.80
CA SER A 145 -1.28 17.98 4.50
C SER A 145 -1.68 18.39 5.92
N CYS A 146 -2.74 17.75 6.41
CA CYS A 146 -3.07 17.66 7.83
C CYS A 146 -2.35 16.44 8.42
N LEU A 147 -1.89 16.57 9.66
CA LEU A 147 -1.19 15.47 10.35
C LEU A 147 -2.18 14.37 10.74
N VAL A 148 -1.74 13.12 10.63
CA VAL A 148 -2.48 11.96 11.12
C VAL A 148 -2.11 11.75 12.59
N GLU A 149 -3.06 11.90 13.50
CA GLU A 149 -2.80 11.69 14.93
C GLU A 149 -3.22 10.29 15.39
N GLN A 150 -4.34 9.80 14.87
CA GLN A 150 -4.97 8.58 15.35
C GLN A 150 -5.71 7.81 14.25
N PHE A 151 -5.97 6.54 14.52
CA PHE A 151 -6.66 5.65 13.58
C PHE A 151 -8.07 6.13 13.20
N SER A 152 -8.82 6.72 14.13
CA SER A 152 -10.18 7.20 13.86
C SER A 152 -10.23 8.37 12.86
N ASP A 153 -9.11 9.06 12.60
CA ASP A 153 -9.06 10.21 11.68
C ASP A 153 -9.36 9.80 10.23
N TRP A 154 -9.15 8.52 9.91
CA TRP A 154 -9.50 7.92 8.62
C TRP A 154 -11.00 7.60 8.48
N TYR A 155 -11.75 7.59 9.59
CA TYR A 155 -13.10 7.06 9.65
C TYR A 155 -14.07 8.02 10.36
N THR A 156 -13.97 9.31 10.03
CA THR A 156 -14.79 10.38 10.64
C THR A 156 -16.30 10.12 10.59
N LEU A 157 -16.76 9.39 9.57
CA LEU A 157 -18.15 8.93 9.42
C LEU A 157 -18.70 8.22 10.67
N PHE A 158 -17.89 7.44 11.39
CA PHE A 158 -18.34 6.70 12.57
C PHE A 158 -18.36 7.54 13.85
N PHE A 159 -17.86 8.78 13.80
CA PHE A 159 -17.70 9.65 14.96
C PHE A 159 -18.56 10.92 14.87
N ASN A 160 -19.65 10.87 14.09
CA ASN A 160 -20.64 11.95 14.04
C ASN A 160 -21.40 12.05 15.38
N PRO A 161 -21.44 13.21 16.04
CA PRO A 161 -22.11 13.39 17.32
C PRO A 161 -23.62 13.53 17.19
N THR A 162 -24.34 13.06 18.21
CA THR A 162 -25.79 13.20 18.39
C THR A 162 -26.09 13.91 19.71
N PRO A 163 -25.81 15.23 19.83
CA PRO A 163 -25.85 15.94 21.11
C PRO A 163 -27.22 15.86 21.81
N ASP A 164 -28.31 15.91 21.05
CA ASP A 164 -29.68 15.85 21.58
C ASP A 164 -30.34 14.47 21.41
N TYR A 165 -29.60 13.42 21.01
CA TYR A 165 -30.10 12.07 20.65
C TYR A 165 -31.11 12.01 19.50
N TYR A 166 -31.62 13.14 19.01
CA TYR A 166 -32.51 13.26 17.87
C TYR A 166 -31.79 13.73 16.61
N ASP A 167 -30.98 14.79 16.73
CA ASP A 167 -30.28 15.39 15.59
C ASP A 167 -28.81 14.96 15.56
N THR A 168 -28.38 14.42 14.42
CA THR A 168 -26.98 14.09 14.14
C THR A 168 -26.32 15.24 13.39
N VAL A 169 -25.22 15.76 13.91
CA VAL A 169 -24.39 16.72 13.17
C VAL A 169 -23.39 15.94 12.33
N TYR A 170 -23.46 16.10 11.01
CA TYR A 170 -22.58 15.39 10.08
C TYR A 170 -21.28 16.16 9.88
N CYS A 171 -20.18 15.61 10.38
CA CYS A 171 -18.83 16.17 10.30
C CYS A 171 -17.90 15.18 9.58
N THR A 172 -18.39 14.71 8.43
CA THR A 172 -17.73 13.71 7.60
C THR A 172 -16.85 14.40 6.57
N GLN A 173 -15.73 14.96 7.03
CA GLN A 173 -14.69 15.49 6.15
C GLN A 173 -13.42 14.64 6.22
N GLU A 174 -12.55 14.87 5.25
CA GLU A 174 -11.22 14.28 5.18
C GLU A 174 -10.30 15.01 6.19
N ILE A 175 -10.16 14.44 7.39
CA ILE A 175 -9.24 14.96 8.41
C ILE A 175 -7.79 14.67 8.04
N VAL A 176 -7.53 13.50 7.44
CA VAL A 176 -6.21 13.09 6.94
C VAL A 176 -5.88 13.69 5.56
N PHE A 177 -6.30 14.92 5.31
CA PHE A 177 -6.13 15.57 4.01
C PHE A 177 -4.64 15.72 3.64
N PRO A 178 -4.23 15.47 2.38
CA PRO A 178 -4.99 14.94 1.25
C PRO A 178 -4.78 13.43 1.06
N LEU A 179 -4.24 12.71 2.07
CA LEU A 179 -3.74 11.34 1.91
C LEU A 179 -4.83 10.38 1.41
N TYR A 180 -6.09 10.59 1.80
CA TYR A 180 -7.18 9.76 1.35
C TYR A 180 -7.56 10.07 -0.10
N THR A 181 -7.81 11.34 -0.42
CA THR A 181 -8.27 11.76 -1.76
C THR A 181 -7.19 11.71 -2.83
N MET A 182 -5.94 11.97 -2.47
CA MET A 182 -4.79 11.95 -3.39
C MET A 182 -4.60 10.58 -4.04
N ILE A 183 -4.77 9.50 -3.27
CA ILE A 183 -4.66 8.12 -3.78
C ILE A 183 -5.78 7.80 -4.77
N LEU A 184 -7.01 8.26 -4.48
CA LEU A 184 -8.14 8.05 -5.38
C LEU A 184 -7.92 8.75 -6.72
N ILE A 185 -7.46 10.01 -6.68
CA ILE A 185 -7.09 10.79 -7.87
C ILE A 185 -5.99 10.08 -8.65
N TYR A 186 -4.96 9.60 -7.96
CA TYR A 186 -3.86 8.85 -8.56
C TYR A 186 -4.35 7.60 -9.30
N TYR A 187 -5.16 6.74 -8.68
CA TYR A 187 -5.71 5.55 -9.34
C TYR A 187 -6.64 5.88 -10.51
N THR A 188 -7.38 6.99 -10.44
CA THR A 188 -8.13 7.49 -11.61
C THR A 188 -7.20 7.87 -12.75
N PHE A 189 -6.10 8.58 -12.50
CA PHE A 189 -5.12 8.88 -13.54
C PHE A 189 -4.44 7.63 -14.08
N CYS A 190 -4.15 6.63 -13.24
CA CYS A 190 -3.60 5.36 -13.71
C CYS A 190 -4.56 4.68 -14.69
N LEU A 191 -5.86 4.68 -14.40
CA LEU A 191 -6.88 4.13 -15.28
C LEU A 191 -6.94 4.90 -16.61
N VAL A 192 -6.97 6.23 -16.56
CA VAL A 192 -7.02 7.08 -17.77
C VAL A 192 -5.78 6.88 -18.64
N PHE A 193 -4.57 6.96 -18.08
CA PHE A 193 -3.35 6.76 -18.86
C PHE A 193 -3.21 5.35 -19.39
N MET A 194 -3.62 4.33 -18.63
CA MET A 194 -3.65 2.95 -19.09
C MET A 194 -4.60 2.77 -20.30
N MET A 195 -5.78 3.39 -20.25
CA MET A 195 -6.76 3.38 -21.36
C MET A 195 -6.29 4.12 -22.60
N VAL A 196 -5.40 5.10 -22.47
CA VAL A 196 -4.89 5.88 -23.61
C VAL A 196 -3.60 5.27 -24.17
N LEU A 197 -2.59 5.07 -23.32
CA LEU A 197 -1.24 4.68 -23.74
C LEU A 197 -1.15 3.23 -24.21
N ARG A 198 -1.83 2.28 -23.54
CA ARG A 198 -1.71 0.86 -23.91
C ARG A 198 -2.40 0.49 -25.21
N PRO A 199 -3.62 0.96 -25.51
CA PRO A 199 -4.21 0.73 -26.83
C PRO A 199 -3.41 1.40 -27.94
N LEU A 200 -2.89 2.61 -27.73
CA LEU A 200 -2.04 3.30 -28.69
C LEU A 200 -0.76 2.51 -28.99
N LEU A 201 -0.11 2.00 -27.94
CA LEU A 201 1.08 1.17 -28.09
C LEU A 201 0.78 -0.14 -28.82
N SER A 202 -0.35 -0.79 -28.51
CA SER A 202 -0.80 -2.00 -29.19
C SER A 202 -1.12 -1.76 -30.66
N TYR A 203 -1.69 -0.60 -31.00
CA TYR A 203 -1.99 -0.21 -32.38
C TYR A 203 -0.71 0.02 -33.19
N ILE A 204 0.26 0.75 -32.63
CA ILE A 204 1.55 1.03 -33.30
C ILE A 204 2.36 -0.25 -33.51
N LEU A 205 2.33 -1.18 -32.55
CA LEU A 205 3.17 -2.37 -32.59
C LEU A 205 2.60 -3.54 -33.39
N GLY A 206 1.34 -3.47 -33.85
CA GLY A 206 0.68 -4.39 -34.80
C GLY A 206 0.55 -5.86 -34.38
N ASP A 207 1.68 -6.50 -34.07
CA ASP A 207 1.84 -7.91 -33.70
C ASP A 207 1.75 -8.15 -32.18
N CYS A 208 1.81 -7.10 -31.37
CA CYS A 208 1.81 -7.20 -29.90
C CYS A 208 0.37 -7.22 -29.35
N GLN A 209 -0.18 -8.41 -29.08
CA GLN A 209 -1.51 -8.54 -28.44
C GLN A 209 -1.44 -8.30 -26.91
N GLY A 210 -1.65 -7.05 -26.49
CA GLY A 210 -1.70 -6.64 -25.07
C GLY A 210 -3.10 -6.60 -24.45
N SER A 211 -4.15 -6.96 -25.20
CA SER A 211 -5.55 -6.74 -24.81
C SER A 211 -5.92 -7.38 -23.46
N LYS A 212 -5.47 -8.61 -23.19
CA LYS A 212 -5.74 -9.32 -21.93
C LYS A 212 -5.15 -8.59 -20.71
N ALA A 213 -3.97 -7.98 -20.85
CA ALA A 213 -3.35 -7.20 -19.79
C ALA A 213 -4.16 -5.93 -19.49
N ILE A 214 -4.66 -5.26 -20.53
CA ILE A 214 -5.56 -4.08 -20.42
C ILE A 214 -6.85 -4.47 -19.70
N TYR A 215 -7.50 -5.57 -20.10
CA TYR A 215 -8.71 -6.05 -19.43
C TYR A 215 -8.46 -6.35 -17.95
N SER A 216 -7.34 -6.98 -17.59
CA SER A 216 -7.04 -7.24 -16.18
C SER A 216 -6.91 -5.95 -15.36
N ALA A 217 -6.32 -4.90 -15.95
CA ALA A 217 -6.18 -3.59 -15.31
C ALA A 217 -7.51 -2.91 -15.06
N LEU A 218 -8.46 -3.08 -15.98
CA LEU A 218 -9.82 -2.58 -15.83
C LEU A 218 -10.57 -3.23 -14.66
N TYR A 219 -10.19 -4.45 -14.25
CA TYR A 219 -10.75 -5.10 -13.07
C TYR A 219 -10.01 -4.73 -11.79
N PHE A 220 -8.68 -4.80 -11.77
CA PHE A 220 -7.96 -4.65 -10.51
C PHE A 220 -7.91 -3.19 -10.02
N LEU A 221 -7.86 -2.17 -10.90
CA LEU A 221 -7.80 -0.76 -10.47
C LEU A 221 -9.05 -0.32 -9.70
N PRO A 222 -10.28 -0.59 -10.16
CA PRO A 222 -11.48 -0.35 -9.35
C PRO A 222 -11.50 -1.12 -8.03
N ILE A 223 -10.99 -2.36 -8.01
CA ILE A 223 -10.86 -3.13 -6.76
C ILE A 223 -9.90 -2.43 -5.79
N LEU A 224 -8.76 -1.92 -6.26
CA LEU A 224 -7.84 -1.14 -5.42
C LEU A 224 -8.49 0.15 -4.88
N ILE A 225 -9.27 0.84 -5.71
CA ILE A 225 -10.04 2.02 -5.28
C ILE A 225 -11.02 1.66 -4.16
N LEU A 226 -11.76 0.55 -4.30
CA LEU A 226 -12.69 0.06 -3.28
C LEU A 226 -11.95 -0.36 -2.00
N VAL A 227 -10.85 -1.08 -2.14
CA VAL A 227 -10.03 -1.53 -1.01
C VAL A 227 -9.48 -0.33 -0.24
N HIS A 228 -8.97 0.69 -0.93
CA HIS A 228 -8.49 1.92 -0.30
C HIS A 228 -9.63 2.72 0.34
N SER A 229 -10.79 2.82 -0.30
CA SER A 229 -11.90 3.59 0.25
C SER A 229 -12.46 3.00 1.55
N VAL A 230 -12.42 1.68 1.70
CA VAL A 230 -12.89 0.98 2.91
C VAL A 230 -11.77 0.78 3.93
N LEU A 231 -10.57 0.39 3.49
CA LEU A 231 -9.47 -0.04 4.35
C LEU A 231 -8.33 0.97 4.43
N GLY A 232 -8.48 2.20 3.92
CA GLY A 232 -7.39 3.18 3.83
C GLY A 232 -6.64 3.41 5.15
N GLY A 233 -7.36 3.58 6.26
CA GLY A 233 -6.73 3.71 7.58
C GLY A 233 -6.00 2.44 8.01
N ILE A 234 -6.58 1.26 7.78
CA ILE A 234 -5.92 -0.03 8.09
C ILE A 234 -4.65 -0.18 7.26
N ILE A 235 -4.70 0.13 5.97
CA ILE A 235 -3.54 0.05 5.08
C ILE A 235 -2.45 1.02 5.53
N TYR A 236 -2.80 2.24 5.91
CA TYR A 236 -1.84 3.25 6.38
C TYR A 236 -1.01 2.78 7.58
N TYR A 237 -1.61 2.07 8.54
CA TYR A 237 -0.87 1.52 9.69
C TYR A 237 -0.24 0.14 9.41
N ALA A 238 -0.78 -0.63 8.46
CA ALA A 238 -0.34 -2.00 8.19
C ALA A 238 0.71 -2.13 7.07
N PHE A 239 0.83 -1.17 6.15
CA PHE A 239 1.67 -1.31 4.95
C PHE A 239 3.13 -1.70 5.24
N PRO A 240 3.82 -1.19 6.28
CA PRO A 240 5.22 -1.55 6.51
C PRO A 240 5.35 -3.05 6.81
N TYR A 241 4.42 -3.58 7.61
CA TYR A 241 4.36 -5.00 7.96
C TYR A 241 3.96 -5.87 6.77
N ILE A 242 3.01 -5.41 5.96
CA ILE A 242 2.61 -6.09 4.72
C ILE A 242 3.83 -6.26 3.81
N ILE A 243 4.62 -5.21 3.61
CA ILE A 243 5.81 -5.26 2.75
C ILE A 243 6.86 -6.22 3.30
N VAL A 244 7.14 -6.17 4.61
CA VAL A 244 8.11 -7.07 5.26
C VAL A 244 7.67 -8.53 5.12
N VAL A 245 6.42 -8.84 5.44
CA VAL A 245 5.89 -10.22 5.36
C VAL A 245 5.89 -10.72 3.92
N VAL A 246 5.36 -9.93 2.98
CA VAL A 246 5.29 -10.34 1.59
C VAL A 246 6.68 -10.52 1.00
N SER A 247 7.62 -9.61 1.23
CA SER A 247 9.00 -9.74 0.73
C SER A 247 9.70 -11.00 1.24
N VAL A 248 9.49 -11.40 2.49
CA VAL A 248 10.05 -12.66 3.04
C VAL A 248 9.43 -13.86 2.35
N ILE A 249 8.10 -13.93 2.29
CA ILE A 249 7.43 -15.11 1.74
C ILE A 249 7.77 -15.27 0.26
N THR A 250 7.71 -14.21 -0.51
CA THR A 250 7.96 -14.29 -1.94
C THR A 250 9.43 -14.54 -2.25
N SER A 251 10.35 -14.08 -1.40
CA SER A 251 11.78 -14.40 -1.52
C SER A 251 12.01 -15.89 -1.28
N ALA A 252 11.36 -16.48 -0.28
CA ALA A 252 11.39 -17.91 -0.04
C ALA A 252 10.76 -18.70 -1.21
N CYS A 253 9.63 -18.25 -1.74
CA CYS A 253 9.02 -18.87 -2.92
C CYS A 253 9.92 -18.82 -4.15
N HIS A 254 10.62 -17.69 -4.39
CA HIS A 254 11.55 -17.56 -5.50
C HIS A 254 12.70 -18.57 -5.40
N LEU A 255 13.31 -18.70 -4.22
CA LEU A 255 14.39 -19.67 -3.98
C LEU A 255 13.91 -21.13 -4.03
N ALA A 256 12.67 -21.40 -3.60
CA ALA A 256 12.05 -22.73 -3.65
C ALA A 256 11.74 -23.22 -5.07
N MET A 257 11.63 -22.31 -6.03
CA MET A 257 11.36 -22.64 -7.44
C MET A 257 12.63 -22.92 -8.26
N GLU A 258 13.81 -22.70 -7.70
CA GLU A 258 15.06 -23.00 -8.38
C GLU A 258 15.27 -24.53 -8.47
N GLU A 259 15.76 -25.02 -9.61
CA GLU A 259 15.88 -26.46 -9.89
C GLU A 259 16.92 -27.14 -9.00
N GLU A 260 18.02 -26.44 -8.66
CA GLU A 260 19.13 -26.98 -7.88
C GLU A 260 19.04 -26.57 -6.40
N GLN A 261 18.53 -27.46 -5.55
CA GLN A 261 18.31 -27.22 -4.12
C GLN A 261 19.55 -27.48 -3.23
N LYS A 262 20.76 -27.40 -3.78
CA LYS A 262 22.02 -27.56 -3.02
C LYS A 262 22.62 -26.20 -2.69
N ILE A 263 23.12 -26.02 -1.47
CA ILE A 263 23.72 -24.75 -0.99
C ILE A 263 24.69 -24.09 -2.00
N PRO A 264 25.75 -24.76 -2.50
CA PRO A 264 26.72 -24.10 -3.38
C PRO A 264 26.14 -23.77 -4.77
N GLU A 265 25.30 -24.65 -5.31
CA GLU A 265 24.68 -24.44 -6.63
C GLU A 265 23.60 -23.35 -6.57
N LEU A 266 22.78 -23.35 -5.52
CA LEU A 266 21.76 -22.33 -5.29
C LEU A 266 22.38 -20.94 -5.12
N LEU A 267 23.47 -20.83 -4.36
CA LEU A 267 24.21 -19.56 -4.20
C LEU A 267 24.80 -19.10 -5.54
N LYS A 268 25.46 -20.01 -6.26
CA LYS A 268 26.05 -19.72 -7.57
C LYS A 268 24.99 -19.27 -8.55
N HIS A 269 23.86 -19.99 -8.65
CA HIS A 269 22.77 -19.66 -9.56
C HIS A 269 22.13 -18.31 -9.21
N SER A 270 21.87 -18.05 -7.92
CA SER A 270 21.27 -16.80 -7.44
C SER A 270 22.13 -15.57 -7.78
N LEU A 271 23.46 -15.70 -7.77
CA LEU A 271 24.38 -14.59 -8.02
C LEU A 271 24.86 -14.48 -9.48
N THR A 272 24.87 -15.58 -10.24
CA THR A 272 25.35 -15.57 -11.64
C THR A 272 24.24 -15.36 -12.66
N ASN A 273 23.02 -15.84 -12.38
CA ASN A 273 21.90 -15.64 -13.27
C ASN A 273 21.32 -14.23 -13.10
N ALA A 274 21.49 -13.39 -14.12
CA ALA A 274 21.02 -12.00 -14.11
C ALA A 274 19.53 -11.85 -13.77
N ARG A 275 18.67 -12.78 -14.20
CA ARG A 275 17.23 -12.77 -13.87
C ARG A 275 17.00 -13.05 -12.38
N SER A 276 17.65 -14.08 -11.84
CA SER A 276 17.48 -14.46 -10.43
C SER A 276 18.06 -13.38 -9.51
N LEU A 277 19.23 -12.84 -9.84
CA LEU A 277 19.85 -11.72 -9.13
C LEU A 277 18.97 -10.46 -9.12
N THR A 278 18.36 -10.10 -10.27
CA THR A 278 17.47 -8.94 -10.35
C THR A 278 16.24 -9.12 -9.45
N ILE A 279 15.65 -10.31 -9.44
CA ILE A 279 14.51 -10.63 -8.57
C ILE A 279 14.94 -10.56 -7.10
N LEU A 280 16.08 -11.13 -6.75
CA LEU A 280 16.62 -11.11 -5.38
C LEU A 280 16.86 -9.69 -4.87
N LEU A 281 17.50 -8.84 -5.69
CA LEU A 281 17.72 -7.43 -5.38
C LEU A 281 16.39 -6.68 -5.21
N GLY A 282 15.38 -6.96 -6.05
CA GLY A 282 14.05 -6.38 -5.89
C GLY A 282 13.42 -6.73 -4.54
N HIS A 283 13.53 -7.98 -4.09
CA HIS A 283 13.05 -8.40 -2.77
C HIS A 283 13.80 -7.70 -1.64
N TRP A 284 15.13 -7.60 -1.74
CA TRP A 284 15.95 -6.90 -0.76
C TRP A 284 15.58 -5.43 -0.66
N LEU A 285 15.36 -4.75 -1.79
CA LEU A 285 14.91 -3.36 -1.81
C LEU A 285 13.53 -3.20 -1.15
N LEU A 286 12.59 -4.10 -1.44
CA LEU A 286 11.27 -4.06 -0.80
C LEU A 286 11.36 -4.36 0.70
N HIS A 287 12.18 -5.32 1.11
CA HIS A 287 12.37 -5.64 2.52
C HIS A 287 13.01 -4.47 3.28
N ALA A 288 14.04 -3.84 2.68
CA ALA A 288 14.65 -2.62 3.20
C ALA A 288 13.61 -1.50 3.32
N TYR A 289 12.79 -1.29 2.30
CA TYR A 289 11.72 -0.31 2.29
C TYR A 289 10.72 -0.52 3.44
N GLY A 290 10.31 -1.76 3.69
CA GLY A 290 9.47 -2.12 4.83
C GLY A 290 10.12 -1.81 6.18
N MET A 291 11.40 -2.17 6.37
CA MET A 291 12.13 -1.87 7.61
C MET A 291 12.33 -0.36 7.85
N ILE A 292 12.61 0.41 6.79
CA ILE A 292 12.70 1.88 6.85
C ILE A 292 11.34 2.46 7.26
N SER A 293 10.25 1.92 6.71
CA SER A 293 8.89 2.37 7.00
C SER A 293 8.48 2.09 8.45
N ILE A 294 8.86 0.93 9.01
CA ILE A 294 8.60 0.59 10.42
C ILE A 294 9.38 1.52 11.37
N THR A 295 10.65 1.77 11.09
CA THR A 295 11.53 2.54 11.98
C THR A 295 11.34 4.05 11.86
N GLY A 296 10.77 4.52 10.74
CA GLY A 296 10.59 5.94 10.43
C GLY A 296 11.91 6.73 10.40
N MET A 297 13.06 6.04 10.44
CA MET A 297 14.40 6.61 10.60
C MET A 297 14.51 7.65 11.74
N SER A 298 13.76 7.47 12.83
CA SER A 298 13.73 8.43 13.95
C SER A 298 15.10 8.61 14.63
N HIS A 299 15.84 7.51 14.82
CA HIS A 299 17.22 7.48 15.33
C HIS A 299 18.15 6.76 14.34
N PRO A 300 18.73 7.47 13.35
CA PRO A 300 19.50 6.85 12.27
C PRO A 300 20.69 6.01 12.73
N SER A 301 21.35 6.39 13.84
CA SER A 301 22.50 5.65 14.39
C SER A 301 22.16 4.24 14.84
N PHE A 302 20.94 4.03 15.36
CA PHE A 302 20.48 2.71 15.79
C PHE A 302 19.72 1.98 14.68
N HIS A 303 18.95 2.69 13.85
CA HIS A 303 18.11 2.06 12.83
C HIS A 303 18.85 1.68 11.56
N ALA A 304 19.83 2.47 11.11
CA ALA A 304 20.57 2.16 9.89
C ALA A 304 21.31 0.79 9.94
N PRO A 305 21.92 0.38 11.07
CA PRO A 305 22.48 -0.96 11.20
C PRO A 305 21.48 -2.11 10.98
N LEU A 306 20.17 -1.93 11.24
CA LEU A 306 19.18 -2.98 10.99
C LEU A 306 19.06 -3.28 9.48
N LEU A 307 19.45 -2.37 8.58
CA LEU A 307 19.48 -2.64 7.14
C LEU A 307 20.50 -3.72 6.76
N ALA A 308 21.48 -4.01 7.62
CA ALA A 308 22.36 -5.16 7.43
C ALA A 308 21.63 -6.52 7.52
N LEU A 309 20.41 -6.54 8.09
CA LEU A 309 19.55 -7.72 8.16
C LEU A 309 18.70 -7.93 6.90
N VAL A 310 18.74 -7.02 5.92
CA VAL A 310 18.01 -7.19 4.66
C VAL A 310 18.26 -8.54 3.95
N PRO A 311 19.51 -9.01 3.80
CA PRO A 311 19.77 -10.31 3.18
C PRO A 311 19.48 -11.50 4.09
N PHE A 312 19.12 -11.29 5.37
CA PHE A 312 18.93 -12.36 6.33
C PHE A 312 17.90 -13.42 5.88
N PRO A 313 16.70 -13.07 5.36
CA PRO A 313 15.73 -14.09 4.90
C PRO A 313 16.30 -15.00 3.81
N THR A 314 17.11 -14.44 2.90
CA THR A 314 17.72 -15.20 1.80
C THR A 314 18.84 -16.10 2.28
N ILE A 315 19.70 -15.60 3.17
CA ILE A 315 20.78 -16.39 3.79
C ILE A 315 20.16 -17.52 4.62
N PHE A 316 19.14 -17.21 5.42
CA PHE A 316 18.43 -18.18 6.24
C PHE A 316 17.83 -19.31 5.39
N TYR A 317 17.15 -18.97 4.29
CA TYR A 317 16.62 -19.98 3.37
C TYR A 317 17.71 -20.89 2.80
N ILE A 318 18.81 -20.30 2.29
CA ILE A 318 19.92 -21.06 1.70
C ILE A 318 20.55 -22.00 2.73
N LEU A 319 20.76 -21.54 3.97
CA LEU A 319 21.33 -22.36 5.05
C LEU A 319 20.39 -23.49 5.48
N THR A 320 19.07 -23.29 5.36
CA THR A 320 18.05 -24.27 5.78
C THR A 320 17.56 -25.17 4.64
N VAL A 321 18.06 -25.00 3.40
CA VAL A 321 17.61 -25.74 2.22
C VAL A 321 17.61 -27.27 2.40
N LYS A 322 18.59 -27.79 3.17
CA LYS A 322 18.69 -29.22 3.51
C LYS A 322 17.46 -29.76 4.25
N PHE A 323 16.78 -28.92 5.02
CA PHE A 323 15.57 -29.26 5.77
C PHE A 323 14.29 -28.94 4.99
N THR A 324 14.38 -28.05 4.00
CA THR A 324 13.24 -27.58 3.21
C THR A 324 12.91 -28.50 2.04
N ASP A 325 13.91 -29.19 1.47
CA ASP A 325 13.70 -30.16 0.38
C ASP A 325 13.62 -31.60 0.92
N PRO A 326 12.44 -32.25 0.87
CA PRO A 326 12.27 -33.63 1.34
C PRO A 326 13.11 -34.63 0.54
N SER A 327 13.47 -34.32 -0.71
CA SER A 327 14.31 -35.19 -1.54
C SER A 327 15.76 -35.28 -1.06
N LEU A 328 16.23 -34.26 -0.33
CA LEU A 328 17.56 -34.23 0.30
C LEU A 328 17.58 -34.94 1.65
N VAL A 329 16.44 -35.03 2.34
CA VAL A 329 16.29 -35.70 3.64
C VAL A 329 16.11 -37.20 3.48
N TYR A 330 15.25 -37.60 2.55
CA TYR A 330 15.05 -38.99 2.15
C TYR A 330 15.52 -39.15 0.72
N PRO A 331 16.82 -39.39 0.47
CA PRO A 331 17.23 -39.84 -0.84
C PRO A 331 16.50 -41.16 -1.11
N PHE A 332 15.46 -41.13 -1.94
CA PHE A 332 14.82 -42.33 -2.44
C PHE A 332 15.92 -43.10 -3.17
N LYS A 333 16.56 -44.04 -2.46
CA LYS A 333 17.28 -45.13 -3.10
C LYS A 333 16.20 -45.86 -3.87
N THR A 334 16.21 -45.72 -5.18
CA THR A 334 15.64 -46.70 -6.09
C THR A 334 16.44 -48.00 -5.92
N SER A 335 16.29 -48.66 -4.78
CA SER A 335 16.67 -50.05 -4.63
C SER A 335 15.69 -50.86 -5.47
N SER A 336 16.12 -51.20 -6.67
CA SER A 336 15.85 -52.51 -7.30
C SER A 336 14.38 -52.96 -7.34
N LEU A 337 13.50 -52.19 -7.98
CA LEU A 337 12.29 -52.76 -8.61
C LEU A 337 12.56 -53.02 -10.10
N GLN A 338 13.66 -53.72 -10.36
CA GLN A 338 14.02 -54.28 -11.67
C GLN A 338 14.14 -55.81 -11.58
N GLY A 339 13.28 -56.42 -10.78
CA GLY A 339 13.25 -57.86 -10.56
C GLY A 339 11.93 -58.32 -9.96
N VAL A 340 10.84 -58.25 -10.73
CA VAL A 340 9.87 -59.33 -10.95
C VAL A 340 9.35 -59.18 -12.36
#